data_AF-A0A353NLF4-F1
#
_entry.id   AF-A0A353NLF4-F1
#
_cell.length_a   1.000
_cell.length_b   1.000
_cell.length_c   1.000
_cell.angle_alpha   90.00
_cell.angle_beta   90.00
_cell.angle_gamma   90.00
#
_symmetry.space_group_name_H-M   'P 1'
#
loop_
_entity.id
_entity.type
_entity.pdbx_description
1 polymer ?
#
loop_
_entity_poly.entity_id
_entity_poly.type
_entity_poly.pdbx_seq_one_letter_code
_entity_poly.pdbx_strand_id
1 'polypeptide(L)'
;MKSNAWRYDGVCRQRWRASKNMVTHSFSRNRYHLHRWSIGAYALLLVFFFAGGGFGSVENSSIEASAMSAVVIEKDGEGREYVVPPGETVSLRLPENPTTGYRWEVESFDNNILGPPASDFWPPGEPSVGTGGTRIFTFEARSPGVTLIRLILKRSWESKQQAADRFEITVQVREIKQ
;
A
#
# COMPACT_ATOMS: atom_id res chain seq x y z
N MET A 1 29.25 38.99 -48.34
CA MET A 1 30.14 38.03 -49.03
C MET A 1 31.22 37.60 -48.04
N LYS A 2 31.59 36.30 -48.09
CA LYS A 2 32.51 35.54 -47.21
C LYS A 2 31.78 34.98 -45.97
N SER A 3 31.32 33.71 -45.90
CA SER A 3 32.03 32.41 -45.90
C SER A 3 33.26 32.45 -44.95
N ASN A 4 33.53 31.49 -44.05
CA ASN A 4 33.87 30.07 -44.25
C ASN A 4 33.76 29.37 -42.85
N ALA A 5 33.14 28.20 -42.73
CA ALA A 5 33.77 26.86 -42.70
C ALA A 5 34.70 26.59 -41.50
N TRP A 6 34.28 25.68 -40.61
CA TRP A 6 35.16 24.64 -40.04
C TRP A 6 34.36 23.35 -39.88
N ARG A 7 34.87 22.30 -40.55
CA ARG A 7 34.51 20.90 -40.41
C ARG A 7 35.82 20.20 -40.07
N TYR A 8 35.86 19.44 -38.98
CA TYR A 8 36.81 18.35 -38.81
C TYR A 8 36.14 17.20 -38.06
N ASP A 9 36.06 16.07 -38.77
CA ASP A 9 35.70 14.75 -38.29
C ASP A 9 36.80 14.19 -37.36
N GLY A 10 36.42 13.31 -36.43
CA GLY A 10 37.37 12.65 -35.53
C GLY A 10 36.75 11.51 -34.74
N VAL A 11 36.62 10.36 -35.38
CA VAL A 11 36.29 9.06 -34.79
C VAL A 11 37.31 8.71 -33.69
N CYS A 12 36.85 8.23 -32.53
CA CYS A 12 37.67 7.32 -31.72
C CYS A 12 36.80 6.27 -31.01
N ARG A 13 37.11 5.01 -31.33
CA ARG A 13 36.43 3.79 -30.91
C ARG A 13 37.09 3.24 -29.64
N GLN A 14 36.23 2.76 -28.74
CA GLN A 14 36.41 1.67 -27.77
C GLN A 14 37.48 1.73 -26.66
N ARG A 15 36.99 1.21 -25.52
CA ARG A 15 37.61 0.19 -24.66
C ARG A 15 38.17 0.69 -23.33
N TRP A 16 37.36 0.67 -22.26
CA TRP A 16 37.84 0.39 -20.91
C TRP A 16 36.79 -0.31 -20.02
N ARG A 17 37.08 -1.60 -19.78
CA ARG A 17 36.93 -2.40 -18.55
C ARG A 17 35.75 -2.16 -17.61
N ALA A 18 34.93 -3.20 -17.51
CA ALA A 18 34.17 -3.55 -16.31
C ALA A 18 35.08 -3.64 -15.08
N SER A 19 34.75 -2.88 -14.03
CA SER A 19 35.29 -3.08 -12.68
C SER A 19 34.20 -3.74 -11.83
N LYS A 20 34.35 -5.04 -11.57
CA LYS A 20 33.59 -5.75 -10.55
C LYS A 20 34.24 -5.45 -9.19
N ASN A 21 33.80 -4.40 -8.52
CA ASN A 21 34.14 -4.19 -7.12
C ASN A 21 33.17 -4.99 -6.25
N MET A 22 33.65 -6.20 -5.97
CA MET A 22 33.17 -7.20 -5.05
C MET A 22 33.29 -6.65 -3.62
N VAL A 23 32.20 -6.10 -3.07
CA VAL A 23 32.11 -5.79 -1.64
C VAL A 23 31.89 -7.12 -0.92
N THR A 24 32.99 -7.66 -0.41
CA THR A 24 32.98 -8.85 0.44
C THR A 24 32.51 -8.44 1.83
N HIS A 25 31.36 -8.97 2.24
CA HIS A 25 30.93 -8.92 3.64
C HIS A 25 31.95 -9.70 4.47
N SER A 26 32.74 -8.99 5.27
CA SER A 26 33.54 -9.56 6.34
C SER A 26 32.60 -10.12 7.41
N PHE A 27 32.39 -11.42 7.37
CA PHE A 27 31.66 -12.18 8.39
C PHE A 27 32.63 -12.42 9.56
N SER A 28 32.46 -11.67 10.66
CA SER A 28 33.23 -11.88 11.88
C SER A 28 32.83 -13.22 12.51
N ARG A 29 33.76 -14.17 12.46
CA ARG A 29 33.67 -15.46 13.15
C ARG A 29 33.80 -15.25 14.66
N ASN A 30 32.68 -15.13 15.36
CA ASN A 30 32.65 -15.25 16.80
C ASN A 30 32.70 -16.75 17.16
N ARG A 31 33.88 -17.22 17.53
CA ARG A 31 34.20 -18.61 17.87
C ARG A 31 34.29 -18.71 19.39
N TYR A 32 33.19 -19.02 20.06
CA TYR A 32 33.22 -19.49 21.44
C TYR A 32 33.01 -21.01 21.43
N HIS A 33 34.13 -21.72 21.41
CA HIS A 33 34.17 -23.10 21.87
C HIS A 33 34.14 -23.07 23.39
N LEU A 34 33.15 -23.72 24.01
CA LEU A 34 33.25 -24.35 25.33
C LEU A 34 31.99 -25.19 25.54
N HIS A 35 32.06 -26.49 25.25
CA HIS A 35 31.40 -27.53 26.05
C HIS A 35 32.01 -28.88 25.69
N ARG A 36 33.11 -29.19 26.40
CA ARG A 36 33.65 -30.54 26.52
C ARG A 36 32.89 -31.21 27.65
N TRP A 37 31.85 -31.97 27.34
CA TRP A 37 31.23 -32.91 28.27
C TRP A 37 31.19 -34.29 27.61
N SER A 38 31.80 -35.23 28.32
CA SER A 38 32.16 -36.57 27.91
C SER A 38 30.93 -37.43 27.61
N ILE A 39 30.94 -38.12 26.46
CA ILE A 39 30.00 -39.22 26.17
C ILE A 39 30.49 -40.44 26.97
N GLY A 40 29.94 -40.61 28.17
CA GLY A 40 30.02 -41.83 28.95
C GLY A 40 28.72 -42.59 28.82
N ALA A 41 28.82 -43.77 28.23
CA ALA A 41 27.81 -44.81 28.07
C ALA A 41 26.74 -44.87 29.17
N TYR A 42 25.45 -44.84 28.80
CA TYR A 42 24.40 -45.66 29.43
C TYR A 42 23.30 -45.97 28.41
N ALA A 43 23.29 -47.22 27.96
CA ALA A 43 22.17 -47.84 27.28
C ALA A 43 21.25 -48.48 28.33
N LEU A 44 19.93 -48.29 28.19
CA LEU A 44 18.83 -49.27 28.37
C LEU A 44 17.54 -48.65 28.94
N LEU A 45 16.49 -48.74 28.11
CA LEU A 45 15.07 -48.99 28.40
C LEU A 45 14.35 -48.14 29.47
N LEU A 46 13.37 -47.34 29.05
CA LEU A 46 11.98 -47.48 29.52
C LEU A 46 11.00 -47.00 28.41
N VAL A 47 10.25 -47.96 27.87
CA VAL A 47 8.98 -47.70 27.18
C VAL A 47 8.00 -47.18 28.23
N PHE A 48 7.54 -45.94 28.07
CA PHE A 48 6.31 -45.48 28.72
C PHE A 48 5.30 -45.06 27.65
N PHE A 49 4.40 -46.01 27.39
CA PHE A 49 3.01 -45.76 27.01
C PHE A 49 2.44 -44.65 27.92
N PHE A 50 2.26 -43.44 27.39
CA PHE A 50 1.21 -42.55 27.89
C PHE A 50 0.14 -42.47 26.81
N ALA A 51 -0.91 -43.26 27.07
CA ALA A 51 -2.19 -43.15 26.43
C ALA A 51 -2.77 -41.74 26.61
N GLY A 52 -3.53 -41.30 25.60
CA GLY A 52 -4.63 -40.37 25.80
C GLY A 52 -4.21 -38.91 25.92
N GLY A 53 -4.26 -38.23 24.78
CA GLY A 53 -4.19 -36.78 24.75
C GLY A 53 -3.93 -36.36 23.32
N GLY A 54 -4.98 -36.39 22.50
CA GLY A 54 -4.91 -35.81 21.16
C GLY A 54 -4.34 -34.40 21.28
N PHE A 55 -3.17 -34.19 20.67
CA PHE A 55 -2.81 -32.86 20.23
C PHE A 55 -3.87 -32.53 19.18
N GLY A 56 -4.95 -31.88 19.63
CA GLY A 56 -5.81 -31.16 18.72
C GLY A 56 -4.87 -30.28 17.93
N SER A 57 -4.74 -30.52 16.63
CA SER A 57 -4.28 -29.49 15.73
C SER A 57 -5.15 -28.29 16.09
N VAL A 58 -4.54 -27.30 16.74
CA VAL A 58 -5.08 -25.96 16.74
C VAL A 58 -5.17 -25.66 15.26
N GLU A 59 -6.37 -25.77 14.72
CA GLU A 59 -6.71 -25.34 13.38
C GLU A 59 -6.28 -23.89 13.35
N ASN A 60 -5.11 -23.68 12.74
CA ASN A 60 -4.42 -22.42 12.70
C ASN A 60 -5.32 -21.45 11.95
N SER A 61 -6.20 -20.77 12.68
CA SER A 61 -6.59 -19.38 12.51
C SER A 61 -6.47 -18.90 11.05
N SER A 62 -7.23 -19.55 10.17
CA SER A 62 -7.55 -19.05 8.82
C SER A 62 -8.67 -18.00 8.89
N ILE A 63 -9.11 -17.63 10.09
CA ILE A 63 -10.19 -16.66 10.35
C ILE A 63 -9.68 -15.23 10.59
N GLU A 64 -8.37 -14.99 10.78
CA GLU A 64 -7.87 -13.61 11.00
C GLU A 64 -7.32 -12.89 9.75
N ALA A 65 -7.41 -13.48 8.57
CA ALA A 65 -6.95 -12.81 7.33
C ALA A 65 -7.72 -13.24 6.07
N SER A 66 -9.00 -13.59 6.18
CA SER A 66 -9.91 -13.34 5.05
C SER A 66 -10.21 -11.85 5.05
N ALA A 67 -9.21 -11.09 4.62
CA ALA A 67 -9.20 -9.64 4.63
C ALA A 67 -10.47 -9.10 3.97
N MET A 68 -11.08 -8.10 4.61
CA MET A 68 -11.92 -7.12 3.93
C MET A 68 -11.25 -6.79 2.59
N SER A 69 -11.83 -7.21 1.46
CA SER A 69 -11.34 -6.77 0.16
C SER A 69 -11.61 -5.28 0.09
N ALA A 70 -10.53 -4.51 0.05
CA ALA A 70 -10.61 -3.07 -0.12
C ALA A 70 -10.36 -2.76 -1.59
N VAL A 71 -11.37 -2.21 -2.27
CA VAL A 71 -11.19 -1.64 -3.59
C VAL A 71 -10.50 -0.29 -3.41
N VAL A 72 -9.24 -0.21 -3.83
CA VAL A 72 -8.44 1.01 -3.77
C VAL A 72 -8.59 1.79 -5.06
N ILE A 73 -8.96 3.06 -4.95
CA ILE A 73 -9.22 3.95 -6.08
C ILE A 73 -8.35 5.19 -5.91
N GLU A 74 -7.50 5.45 -6.90
CA GLU A 74 -6.65 6.63 -6.94
C GLU A 74 -7.29 7.73 -7.81
N LYS A 75 -6.67 8.92 -7.86
CA LYS A 75 -7.20 10.07 -8.61
C LYS A 75 -7.40 9.79 -10.11
N ASP A 76 -6.62 8.89 -10.72
CA ASP A 76 -6.77 8.50 -12.13
C ASP A 76 -8.01 7.64 -12.45
N GLY A 77 -8.68 7.17 -11.40
CA GLY A 77 -9.96 6.44 -11.43
C GLY A 77 -11.20 7.32 -11.55
N GLU A 78 -11.02 8.64 -11.62
CA GLU A 78 -12.13 9.59 -11.72
C GLU A 78 -13.06 9.31 -12.91
N GLY A 79 -14.37 9.51 -12.70
CA GLY A 79 -15.44 9.32 -13.67
C GLY A 79 -15.77 7.86 -13.98
N ARG A 80 -15.09 6.89 -13.34
CA ARG A 80 -15.32 5.46 -13.54
C ARG A 80 -16.38 4.91 -12.60
N GLU A 81 -16.91 3.75 -12.97
CA GLU A 81 -17.80 2.94 -12.16
C GLU A 81 -17.07 1.76 -11.54
N TYR A 82 -17.32 1.51 -10.26
CA TYR A 82 -16.73 0.43 -9.48
C TYR A 82 -17.83 -0.45 -8.91
N VAL A 83 -17.72 -1.77 -9.16
CA VAL A 83 -18.65 -2.76 -8.63
C VAL A 83 -18.04 -3.36 -7.36
N VAL A 84 -18.79 -3.35 -6.27
CA VAL A 84 -18.31 -3.77 -4.94
C VAL A 84 -19.41 -4.61 -4.28
N PRO A 85 -19.10 -5.77 -3.69
CA PRO A 85 -20.09 -6.53 -2.93
C PRO A 85 -20.41 -5.87 -1.58
N PRO A 86 -21.61 -6.10 -1.02
CA PRO A 86 -21.91 -5.67 0.35
C PRO A 86 -20.89 -6.24 1.35
N GLY A 87 -20.53 -5.44 2.36
CA GLY A 87 -19.53 -5.78 3.37
C GLY A 87 -18.08 -5.46 2.99
N GLU A 88 -17.80 -5.16 1.73
CA GLU A 88 -16.47 -4.69 1.30
C GLU A 88 -16.25 -3.20 1.55
N THR A 89 -15.00 -2.76 1.39
CA THR A 89 -14.61 -1.36 1.58
C THR A 89 -14.14 -0.71 0.29
N VAL A 90 -14.47 0.56 0.13
CA VAL A 90 -14.00 1.42 -0.95
C VAL A 90 -13.03 2.44 -0.35
N SER A 91 -11.77 2.40 -0.77
CA SER A 91 -10.70 3.26 -0.29
C SER A 91 -10.29 4.26 -1.38
N LEU A 92 -10.66 5.52 -1.24
CA LEU A 92 -10.25 6.60 -2.14
C LEU A 92 -8.94 7.21 -1.66
N ARG A 93 -7.92 7.26 -2.53
CA ARG A 93 -6.59 7.82 -2.24
C ARG A 93 -6.34 9.01 -3.14
N LEU A 94 -6.41 10.20 -2.56
CA LEU A 94 -6.30 11.45 -3.30
C LEU A 94 -5.06 12.22 -2.84
N PRO A 95 -4.22 12.71 -3.77
CA PRO A 95 -3.06 13.51 -3.41
C PRO A 95 -3.52 14.81 -2.73
N GLU A 96 -2.89 15.15 -1.62
CA GLU A 96 -3.19 16.36 -0.84
C GLU A 96 -1.91 16.99 -0.31
N ASN A 97 -1.71 18.29 -0.54
CA ASN A 97 -0.60 19.04 0.04
C ASN A 97 -1.08 19.97 1.16
N PRO A 98 -0.98 19.57 2.44
CA PRO A 98 -1.52 20.35 3.56
C PRO A 98 -0.84 21.70 3.74
N THR A 99 0.38 21.89 3.22
CA THR A 99 1.12 23.17 3.32
C THR A 99 0.46 24.30 2.51
N THR A 100 -0.39 23.96 1.54
CA THR A 100 -1.10 24.92 0.68
C THR A 100 -2.44 25.38 1.25
N GLY A 101 -2.90 24.73 2.32
CA GLY A 101 -4.22 24.93 2.93
C GLY A 101 -5.37 24.21 2.23
N TYR A 102 -5.14 23.57 1.08
CA TYR A 102 -6.15 22.78 0.37
C TYR A 102 -6.33 21.41 1.02
N ARG A 103 -7.59 21.02 1.25
CA ARG A 103 -7.95 19.71 1.79
C ARG A 103 -9.12 19.12 1.01
N TRP A 104 -9.10 17.81 0.84
CA TRP A 104 -10.25 17.09 0.28
C TRP A 104 -11.35 16.98 1.33
N GLU A 105 -12.58 17.18 0.91
CA GLU A 105 -13.79 17.01 1.73
C GLU A 105 -14.84 16.24 0.94
N VAL A 106 -15.64 15.43 1.64
CA VAL A 106 -16.76 14.71 1.03
C VAL A 106 -17.92 15.68 0.83
N GLU A 107 -18.37 15.82 -0.41
CA GLU A 107 -19.46 16.72 -0.78
C GLU A 107 -20.81 16.03 -0.73
N SER A 108 -20.92 14.82 -1.29
CA SER A 108 -22.16 14.03 -1.32
C SER A 108 -21.91 12.55 -1.61
N PHE A 109 -22.77 11.70 -1.04
CA PHE A 109 -22.94 10.27 -1.35
C PHE A 109 -24.28 9.81 -0.72
N ASP A 110 -24.73 8.60 -1.01
CA ASP A 110 -25.92 8.00 -0.39
C ASP A 110 -25.55 7.21 0.87
N ASN A 111 -25.96 7.72 2.04
CA ASN A 111 -25.71 7.11 3.36
C ASN A 111 -26.46 5.78 3.59
N ASN A 112 -27.45 5.44 2.76
CA ASN A 112 -28.13 4.14 2.84
C ASN A 112 -27.34 3.04 2.14
N ILE A 113 -26.56 3.41 1.12
CA ILE A 113 -25.75 2.49 0.31
C ILE A 113 -24.35 2.35 0.89
N LEU A 114 -23.73 3.46 1.28
CA LEU A 114 -22.40 3.50 1.89
C LEU A 114 -22.46 4.01 3.33
N GLY A 115 -21.62 3.44 4.19
CA GLY A 115 -21.40 3.94 5.53
C GLY A 115 -20.68 5.31 5.55
N PRO A 116 -20.74 6.03 6.69
CA PRO A 116 -19.99 7.27 6.86
C PRO A 116 -18.49 7.00 6.66
N PRO A 117 -17.78 7.84 5.90
CA PRO A 117 -16.38 7.59 5.60
C PRO A 117 -15.49 7.82 6.81
N ALA A 118 -14.52 6.94 7.01
CA ALA A 118 -13.32 7.27 7.76
C ALA A 118 -12.40 8.15 6.89
N SER A 119 -11.68 9.09 7.49
CA SER A 119 -10.74 9.96 6.79
C SER A 119 -9.39 9.99 7.49
N ASP A 120 -8.34 9.62 6.75
CA ASP A 120 -6.97 9.61 7.21
C ASP A 120 -6.07 10.42 6.27
N PHE A 121 -4.93 10.88 6.78
CA PHE A 121 -3.90 11.54 5.97
C PHE A 121 -2.57 10.84 6.16
N TRP A 122 -2.00 10.36 5.05
CA TRP A 122 -0.67 9.76 5.03
C TRP A 122 0.35 10.79 4.53
N PRO A 123 1.33 11.18 5.35
CA PRO A 123 2.41 12.04 4.90
C PRO A 123 3.28 11.30 3.86
N PRO A 124 4.08 12.03 3.06
CA PRO A 124 5.06 11.39 2.18
C PRO A 124 6.08 10.58 2.98
N GLY A 125 6.57 9.49 2.40
CA GLY A 125 7.53 8.59 3.05
C GLY A 125 8.83 9.27 3.48
N GLU A 126 9.24 10.33 2.78
CA GLU A 126 10.33 11.21 3.18
C GLU A 126 9.83 12.65 3.29
N PRO A 127 9.90 13.27 4.49
CA PRO A 127 9.46 14.65 4.68
C PRO A 127 10.44 15.60 3.99
N SER A 128 10.02 16.17 2.86
CA SER A 128 10.69 17.28 2.19
C SER A 128 9.73 18.46 2.09
N VAL A 129 10.27 19.68 2.18
CA VAL A 129 9.46 20.91 2.07
C VAL A 129 8.75 20.92 0.72
N GLY A 130 7.43 21.02 0.74
CA GLY A 130 6.59 21.06 -0.46
C GLY A 130 6.10 19.70 -0.94
N THR A 131 6.54 18.58 -0.37
CA THR A 131 6.02 17.26 -0.73
C THR A 131 4.62 17.06 -0.14
N GLY A 132 3.63 16.87 -1.02
CA GLY A 132 2.27 16.51 -0.62
C GLY A 132 2.19 15.08 -0.09
N GLY A 133 1.20 14.82 0.76
CA GLY A 133 0.82 13.48 1.18
C GLY A 133 -0.39 12.97 0.41
N THR A 134 -1.07 11.98 0.98
CA THR A 134 -2.27 11.36 0.43
C THR A 134 -3.38 11.40 1.46
N ARG A 135 -4.53 11.98 1.10
CA ARG A 135 -5.77 11.87 1.85
C ARG A 135 -6.46 10.56 1.48
N ILE A 136 -6.90 9.81 2.48
CA ILE A 136 -7.61 8.55 2.32
C ILE A 136 -9.03 8.70 2.85
N PHE A 137 -10.01 8.28 2.06
CA PHE A 137 -11.39 8.10 2.49
C PHE A 137 -11.79 6.65 2.38
N THR A 138 -12.28 6.05 3.46
CA THR A 138 -12.71 4.65 3.47
C THR A 138 -14.19 4.56 3.73
N PHE A 139 -14.94 4.04 2.76
CA PHE A 139 -16.37 3.79 2.83
C PHE A 139 -16.64 2.30 2.99
N GLU A 140 -17.62 1.95 3.81
CA GLU A 140 -18.14 0.58 3.94
C GLU A 140 -19.35 0.41 3.00
N ALA A 141 -19.36 -0.61 2.15
CA ALA A 141 -20.51 -0.94 1.31
C ALA A 141 -21.57 -1.66 2.15
N ARG A 142 -22.72 -1.02 2.40
CA ARG A 142 -23.73 -1.54 3.35
C ARG A 142 -24.91 -2.22 2.68
N SER A 143 -25.49 -1.55 1.68
CA SER A 143 -26.73 -1.99 1.05
C SER A 143 -26.57 -2.01 -0.46
N PRO A 144 -27.17 -2.98 -1.18
CA PRO A 144 -27.18 -2.97 -2.63
C PRO A 144 -27.78 -1.69 -3.21
N GLY A 145 -27.17 -1.17 -4.26
CA GLY A 145 -27.59 0.08 -4.89
C GLY A 145 -26.50 0.71 -5.74
N VAL A 146 -26.79 1.89 -6.29
CA VAL A 146 -25.81 2.70 -7.03
C VAL A 146 -25.74 4.05 -6.37
N THR A 147 -24.53 4.52 -6.08
CA THR A 147 -24.30 5.85 -5.51
C THR A 147 -23.15 6.55 -6.22
N LEU A 148 -23.25 7.87 -6.31
CA LEU A 148 -22.21 8.74 -6.83
C LEU A 148 -21.51 9.40 -5.65
N ILE A 149 -20.23 9.10 -5.46
CA ILE A 149 -19.40 9.75 -4.45
C ILE A 149 -18.80 11.00 -5.09
N ARG A 150 -19.01 12.16 -4.47
CA ARG A 150 -18.38 13.43 -4.84
C ARG A 150 -17.49 13.95 -3.73
N LEU A 151 -16.26 14.30 -4.07
CA LEU A 151 -15.31 14.99 -3.20
C LEU A 151 -14.88 16.30 -3.85
N ILE A 152 -14.55 17.28 -3.01
CA ILE A 152 -14.09 18.60 -3.42
C ILE A 152 -12.79 18.96 -2.70
N LEU A 153 -11.85 19.56 -3.42
CA LEU A 153 -10.62 20.10 -2.87
C LEU A 153 -10.79 21.61 -2.66
N LYS A 154 -10.76 22.07 -1.42
CA LYS A 154 -10.88 23.49 -1.10
C LYS A 154 -10.13 23.86 0.17
N ARG A 155 -9.92 25.16 0.39
CA ARG A 155 -9.53 25.67 1.71
C ARG A 155 -10.72 25.72 2.65
N SER A 156 -10.45 25.68 3.95
CA SER A 156 -11.51 25.69 4.97
C SER A 156 -12.39 26.95 4.93
N TRP A 157 -11.87 28.08 4.42
CA TRP A 157 -12.57 29.35 4.27
C TRP A 157 -13.20 29.56 2.88
N GLU A 158 -12.98 28.65 1.93
CA GLU A 158 -13.57 28.73 0.59
C GLU A 158 -14.95 28.06 0.56
N SER A 159 -15.84 28.61 -0.27
CA SER A 159 -17.14 27.98 -0.55
C SER A 159 -16.98 26.77 -1.49
N LYS A 160 -17.99 25.90 -1.56
CA LYS A 160 -17.98 24.73 -2.45
C LYS A 160 -17.85 25.12 -3.94
N GLN A 161 -18.36 26.29 -4.31
CA GLN A 161 -18.30 26.84 -5.67
C GLN A 161 -16.88 27.24 -6.07
N GLN A 162 -16.02 27.53 -5.08
CA GLN A 162 -14.63 27.92 -5.27
C GLN A 162 -13.66 26.74 -5.12
N ALA A 163 -14.17 25.50 -5.13
CA ALA A 163 -13.33 24.32 -5.06
C ALA A 163 -12.28 24.33 -6.18
N ALA A 164 -11.03 24.09 -5.81
CA ALA A 164 -9.89 24.05 -6.72
C ALA A 164 -9.88 22.78 -7.58
N ASP A 165 -10.43 21.68 -7.06
CA ASP A 165 -10.57 20.42 -7.77
C ASP A 165 -11.82 19.65 -7.28
N ARG A 166 -12.28 18.71 -8.09
CA ARG A 166 -13.38 17.78 -7.78
C ARG A 166 -12.93 16.35 -8.07
N PHE A 167 -13.57 15.39 -7.43
CA PHE A 167 -13.37 13.98 -7.73
C PHE A 167 -14.71 13.27 -7.64
N GLU A 168 -15.08 12.57 -8.70
CA GLU A 168 -16.35 11.87 -8.79
C GLU A 168 -16.14 10.42 -9.25
N ILE A 169 -16.79 9.48 -8.56
CA ILE A 169 -16.87 8.07 -8.99
C ILE A 169 -18.25 7.49 -8.72
N THR A 170 -18.64 6.53 -9.55
CA THR A 170 -19.87 5.76 -9.32
C THR A 170 -19.51 4.45 -8.62
N VAL A 171 -20.20 4.12 -7.54
CA VAL A 171 -20.06 2.85 -6.84
C VAL A 171 -21.39 2.09 -6.96
N GLN A 172 -21.32 0.90 -7.55
CA GLN A 172 -22.43 -0.04 -7.62
C GLN A 172 -22.21 -1.15 -6.60
N VAL A 173 -23.02 -1.14 -5.54
CA VAL A 173 -23.02 -2.18 -4.53
C VAL A 173 -23.92 -3.33 -4.97
N ARG A 174 -23.34 -4.51 -5.25
CA ARG A 174 -24.06 -5.74 -5.60
C ARG A 174 -23.17 -6.95 -5.44
N GLU A 175 -23.79 -8.11 -5.23
CA GLU A 175 -23.08 -9.40 -5.24
C GLU A 175 -22.34 -9.61 -6.57
N ILE A 176 -21.06 -9.96 -6.46
CA ILE A 176 -20.24 -10.36 -7.61
C ILE A 176 -20.30 -11.88 -7.67
N LYS A 177 -20.98 -12.41 -8.69
CA LYS A 177 -20.92 -13.85 -8.98
C LYS A 177 -19.52 -14.16 -9.51
N GLN A 178 -18.76 -14.95 -8.74
CA GLN A 178 -17.48 -15.52 -9.16
C GLN A 178 -17.66 -16.56 -10.25
#